data_AF-A0A4Y2GDK7-F1
#
_entry.id   AF-A0A4Y2GDK7-F1
#
_cell.length_a   1.000
_cell.length_b   1.000
_cell.length_c   1.000
_cell.angle_alpha   90.00
_cell.angle_beta   90.00
_cell.angle_gamma   90.00
#
_symmetry.space_group_name_H-M   'P 1'
#
loop_
_entity.id
_entity.type
_entity.pdbx_description
1 polymer ?
#
loop_
_entity_poly.entity_id
_entity_poly.type
_entity_poly.pdbx_seq_one_letter_code
_entity_poly.pdbx_strand_id
1 'polypeptide(L)'
;MRHELWFLEIHNHRISDQAAPLASIIFKYDLIIWNDKDSEPTFETVNGKSWFDNTLSSANLASKKMNWQVIKSNFRDHNYLVFNVESFNATRDPPRIFFNHRQILNICKAVHQKFLELQEEIQIKDSKQKLEKWIEELTNTINQISHSFPRKVIKHLRVPW
;
A
#
# COMPACT_ATOMS: atom_id res chain seq x y z
N MET A 1 -9.22 7.55 1.91
CA MET A 1 -9.93 6.62 2.81
C MET A 1 -8.88 5.78 3.54
N ARG A 2 -8.89 5.78 4.88
CA ARG A 2 -7.89 5.10 5.72
C ARG A 2 -8.36 3.66 5.95
N HIS A 3 -7.46 2.69 5.83
CA HIS A 3 -7.78 1.27 5.95
C HIS A 3 -7.80 0.84 7.43
N GLU A 4 -8.89 0.21 7.89
CA GLU A 4 -9.16 -0.11 9.29
C GLU A 4 -8.12 -1.04 9.95
N LEU A 5 -7.44 -1.89 9.17
CA LEU A 5 -6.39 -2.78 9.66
C LEU A 5 -5.20 -2.09 10.35
N TRP A 6 -4.95 -0.81 10.08
CA TRP A 6 -3.73 -0.12 10.52
C TRP A 6 -3.95 0.94 11.61
N PHE A 7 -5.20 1.24 11.94
CA PHE A 7 -5.53 2.41 12.77
C PHE A 7 -6.67 2.14 13.76
N LEU A 8 -6.75 0.93 14.32
CA LEU A 8 -7.49 0.79 15.57
C LEU A 8 -6.78 1.63 16.64
N GLU A 9 -7.51 2.55 17.24
CA GLU A 9 -7.09 3.38 18.37
C GLU A 9 -7.04 2.51 19.63
N ILE A 10 -6.20 1.49 19.60
CA ILE A 10 -5.91 0.66 20.77
C ILE A 10 -4.93 1.46 21.61
N HIS A 11 -5.30 1.78 22.86
CA HIS A 11 -4.40 2.34 23.86
C HIS A 11 -3.30 1.31 24.19
N ASN A 12 -2.37 1.11 23.26
CA ASN A 12 -1.25 0.20 23.38
C ASN A 12 0.01 1.01 23.64
N HIS A 13 0.68 0.69 24.74
CA HIS A 13 1.89 1.35 25.25
C HIS A 13 3.12 1.10 24.35
N ARG A 14 2.94 0.38 23.24
CA ARG A 14 3.94 0.15 22.19
C ARG A 14 3.84 1.28 21.16
N ILE A 15 4.50 2.37 21.51
CA ILE A 15 4.98 3.51 20.70
C ILE A 15 4.78 3.33 19.18
N SER A 16 4.11 4.31 18.58
CA SER A 16 3.63 4.48 17.20
C SER A 16 4.63 4.28 16.05
N ASP A 17 5.88 3.90 16.31
CA ASP A 17 6.98 4.04 15.35
C ASP A 17 7.48 2.70 14.78
N GLN A 18 7.09 1.54 15.33
CA GLN A 18 7.57 0.24 14.83
C GLN A 18 6.93 -0.20 13.51
N ALA A 19 5.69 0.23 13.22
CA ALA A 19 5.03 -0.05 11.95
C ALA A 19 5.49 0.88 10.81
N ALA A 20 6.06 2.05 11.14
CA ALA A 20 6.47 3.05 10.16
C ALA A 20 7.57 2.54 9.19
N PRO A 21 8.59 1.77 9.62
CA PRO A 21 9.56 1.17 8.73
C PRO A 21 8.95 0.20 7.72
N LEU A 22 8.07 -0.71 8.15
CA LEU A 22 7.45 -1.69 7.24
C LEU A 22 6.49 -1.01 6.26
N ALA A 23 5.65 -0.08 6.74
CA ALA A 23 4.78 0.71 5.89
C ALA A 23 5.59 1.50 4.84
N SER A 24 6.71 2.11 5.25
CA SER A 24 7.59 2.82 4.32
C SER A 24 8.17 1.91 3.22
N ILE A 25 8.51 0.67 3.55
CA ILE A 25 8.98 -0.34 2.58
C ILE A 25 7.85 -0.73 1.65
N ILE A 26 6.65 -1.00 2.17
CA ILE A 26 5.47 -1.35 1.38
C ILE A 26 5.18 -0.25 0.36
N PHE A 27 5.17 1.02 0.77
CA PHE A 27 4.92 2.14 -0.14
C PHE A 27 6.08 2.37 -1.11
N LYS A 28 7.33 2.34 -0.64
CA LYS A 28 8.51 2.57 -1.47
C LYS A 28 8.66 1.53 -2.57
N TYR A 29 8.27 0.28 -2.26
CA TYR A 29 8.36 -0.84 -3.16
C TYR A 29 7.00 -1.31 -3.67
N ASP A 30 5.95 -0.49 -3.58
CA ASP A 30 4.61 -0.79 -4.12
C ASP A 30 4.23 -2.27 -3.90
N LEU A 31 4.39 -2.73 -2.65
CA LEU A 31 4.14 -4.11 -2.28
C LEU A 31 2.67 -4.28 -1.96
N ILE A 32 2.10 -5.40 -2.40
CA ILE A 32 0.72 -5.75 -2.12
C ILE A 32 0.68 -6.73 -0.96
N ILE A 33 -0.14 -6.42 0.03
CA ILE A 33 -0.37 -7.28 1.19
C ILE A 33 -1.42 -8.32 0.82
N TRP A 34 -1.11 -9.59 1.07
CA TRP A 34 -1.99 -10.71 0.75
C TRP A 34 -2.90 -11.10 1.91
N ASN A 35 -2.57 -10.71 3.14
CA ASN A 35 -3.33 -11.08 4.31
C ASN A 35 -4.82 -10.74 4.16
N ASP A 36 -5.66 -11.70 4.52
CA ASP A 36 -7.10 -11.49 4.65
C ASP A 36 -7.39 -10.83 5.99
N LYS A 37 -8.21 -9.77 5.96
CA LYS A 37 -8.59 -9.01 7.15
C LYS A 37 -9.44 -9.84 8.11
N ASP A 38 -10.15 -10.84 7.59
CA ASP A 38 -11.07 -11.69 8.34
C ASP A 38 -10.42 -13.04 8.71
N SER A 39 -9.10 -13.18 8.58
CA SER A 39 -8.40 -14.43 8.87
C SER A 39 -8.32 -14.74 10.36
N GLU A 40 -8.14 -16.02 10.68
CA GLU A 40 -7.65 -16.44 12.01
C GLU A 40 -6.32 -15.73 12.36
N PRO A 41 -5.99 -15.57 13.66
CA PRO A 41 -4.75 -14.94 14.09
C PRO A 41 -3.53 -15.71 13.60
N THR A 42 -2.48 -15.01 13.16
CA THR A 42 -1.22 -15.66 12.78
C THR A 42 -0.43 -16.11 14.00
N PHE A 43 -0.72 -15.53 15.15
CA PHE A 43 -0.13 -15.88 16.43
C PHE A 43 -1.17 -15.87 17.56
N GLU A 44 -1.19 -16.93 18.35
CA GLU A 44 -2.12 -17.14 19.45
C GLU A 44 -1.39 -17.77 20.64
N THR A 45 -1.53 -17.15 21.81
CA THR A 45 -1.05 -17.66 23.10
C THR A 45 -2.18 -17.62 24.10
N VAL A 46 -1.96 -18.19 25.29
CA VAL A 46 -2.88 -18.00 26.43
C VAL A 46 -3.12 -16.54 26.79
N ASN A 47 -2.20 -15.64 26.42
CA ASN A 47 -2.27 -14.21 26.73
C ASN A 47 -2.97 -13.39 25.64
N GLY A 48 -3.32 -13.99 24.49
CA GLY A 48 -4.05 -13.31 23.44
C GLY A 48 -3.64 -13.69 22.01
N LYS A 49 -4.23 -12.97 21.07
CA LYS A 49 -4.18 -13.21 19.62
C LYS A 49 -3.59 -12.01 18.89
N SER A 50 -2.84 -12.25 17.82
CA SER A 50 -2.26 -11.21 16.98
C SER A 50 -2.01 -11.67 15.53
N TRP A 51 -1.79 -10.71 14.62
CA TRP A 51 -1.66 -10.89 13.16
C TRP A 51 -0.40 -10.23 12.60
N PHE A 52 0.75 -10.42 13.24
CA PHE A 52 1.98 -9.73 12.83
C PHE A 52 2.71 -10.40 11.65
N ASP A 53 2.36 -11.64 11.29
CA ASP A 53 2.97 -12.33 10.15
C ASP A 53 2.31 -11.84 8.84
N ASN A 54 3.11 -11.26 7.95
CA ASN A 54 2.64 -10.63 6.73
C ASN A 54 3.15 -11.38 5.49
N THR A 55 2.27 -11.58 4.52
CA THR A 55 2.62 -12.07 3.18
C THR A 55 2.53 -10.91 2.19
N LEU A 56 3.64 -10.60 1.52
CA LEU A 56 3.77 -9.45 0.63
C LEU A 56 4.28 -9.89 -0.75
N SER A 57 3.86 -9.19 -1.80
CA SER A 57 4.41 -9.42 -3.15
C SER A 57 4.49 -8.16 -3.99
N SER A 58 5.15 -8.23 -5.15
CA SER A 58 4.94 -7.24 -6.20
C SER A 58 3.52 -7.37 -6.81
N ALA A 59 3.06 -6.33 -7.49
CA ALA A 59 1.74 -6.31 -8.13
C ALA A 59 1.52 -7.47 -9.12
N ASN A 60 2.55 -7.85 -9.88
CA ASN A 60 2.46 -8.95 -10.84
C ASN A 60 2.13 -10.28 -10.16
N LEU A 61 2.79 -10.58 -9.04
CA LEU A 61 2.55 -11.82 -8.29
C LEU A 61 1.22 -11.77 -7.52
N ALA A 62 0.76 -10.59 -7.11
CA ALA A 62 -0.48 -10.46 -6.35
C ALA A 62 -1.69 -10.93 -7.14
N SER A 63 -1.71 -10.70 -8.46
CA SER A 63 -2.74 -11.21 -9.37
C SER A 63 -2.80 -12.75 -9.45
N LYS A 64 -1.76 -13.43 -8.96
CA LYS A 64 -1.57 -14.87 -8.99
C LYS A 64 -1.79 -15.54 -7.62
N LYS A 65 -2.11 -14.74 -6.60
CA LYS A 65 -2.47 -15.22 -5.27
C LYS A 65 -3.72 -16.09 -5.34
N MET A 66 -3.67 -17.28 -4.76
CA MET A 66 -4.83 -18.15 -4.57
C MET A 66 -4.84 -18.75 -3.17
N ASN A 67 -6.04 -18.95 -2.62
CA ASN A 67 -6.28 -19.73 -1.39
C ASN A 67 -5.38 -19.33 -0.21
N TRP A 68 -5.11 -18.03 -0.03
CA TRP A 68 -4.37 -17.56 1.14
C TRP A 68 -5.22 -17.73 2.38
N GLN A 69 -4.69 -18.40 3.39
CA GLN A 69 -5.40 -18.67 4.64
C GLN A 69 -4.42 -18.92 5.79
N VAL A 70 -4.94 -18.79 7.00
CA VAL A 70 -4.25 -19.13 8.25
C VAL A 70 -4.79 -20.47 8.75
N ILE A 71 -3.92 -21.46 8.92
CA ILE A 71 -4.27 -22.79 9.45
C ILE A 71 -3.75 -22.90 10.88
N LYS A 72 -4.63 -23.25 11.82
CA LYS A 72 -4.26 -23.37 13.23
C LYS A 72 -3.21 -24.45 13.47
N SER A 73 -2.21 -24.09 14.25
CA SER A 73 -1.23 -25.01 14.81
C SER A 73 -1.67 -25.43 16.20
N ASN A 74 -1.62 -26.73 16.48
CA ASN A 74 -2.00 -27.26 17.80
C ASN A 74 -0.86 -27.21 18.82
N PHE A 75 0.38 -26.96 18.37
CA PHE A 75 1.59 -27.14 19.19
C PHE A 75 2.52 -25.93 19.21
N ARG A 76 2.15 -24.85 18.51
CA ARG A 76 2.97 -23.65 18.43
C ARG A 76 2.08 -22.43 18.53
N ASP A 77 2.63 -21.39 19.14
CA ASP A 77 1.94 -20.11 19.23
C ASP A 77 1.77 -19.45 17.85
N HIS A 78 2.59 -19.80 16.85
CA HIS A 78 2.39 -19.38 15.47
C HIS A 78 1.54 -20.37 14.68
N ASN A 79 0.54 -19.85 14.00
CA ASN A 79 -0.29 -20.54 13.03
C ASN A 79 0.36 -20.53 11.64
N TYR A 80 0.00 -21.50 10.81
CA TYR A 80 0.60 -21.68 9.49
C TYR A 80 -0.05 -20.74 8.48
N LEU A 81 0.77 -20.04 7.68
CA LEU A 81 0.31 -19.34 6.49
C LEU A 81 0.39 -20.27 5.30
N VAL A 82 -0.74 -20.51 4.64
CA VAL A 82 -0.81 -21.34 3.44
C VAL A 82 -1.40 -20.52 2.31
N PHE A 83 -0.75 -20.58 1.15
CA PHE A 83 -1.21 -19.94 -0.06
C PHE A 83 -0.66 -20.68 -1.27
N ASN A 84 -1.35 -20.55 -2.39
CA ASN A 84 -0.89 -21.01 -3.68
C ASN A 84 -0.56 -19.80 -4.56
N VAL A 85 0.40 -20.00 -5.45
CA VAL A 85 0.75 -19.03 -6.49
C VAL A 85 0.53 -19.73 -7.82
N GLU A 86 -0.33 -19.19 -8.67
CA GLU A 86 -0.54 -19.72 -10.01
C GLU A 86 0.78 -19.71 -10.78
N SER A 87 1.06 -20.76 -11.56
CA SER A 87 2.23 -20.79 -12.43
C SER A 87 2.15 -19.68 -13.48
N PHE A 88 3.23 -18.94 -13.64
CA PHE A 88 3.31 -17.87 -14.63
C PHE A 88 4.67 -17.86 -15.29
N ASN A 89 4.68 -17.51 -16.58
CA ASN A 89 5.92 -17.12 -17.24
C ASN A 89 6.33 -15.78 -16.64
N ALA A 90 7.50 -15.73 -15.98
CA ALA A 90 8.02 -14.51 -15.37
C ALA A 90 8.32 -13.46 -16.45
N THR A 91 7.31 -12.72 -16.88
CA THR A 91 7.51 -11.47 -17.61
C THR A 91 8.11 -10.48 -16.63
N ARG A 92 9.20 -9.82 -17.02
CA ARG A 92 9.83 -8.79 -16.17
C ARG A 92 8.76 -7.79 -15.74
N ASP A 93 8.72 -7.50 -14.44
CA ASP A 93 7.88 -6.42 -13.93
C ASP A 93 8.14 -5.15 -14.77
N PRO A 94 7.07 -4.44 -15.18
CA PRO A 94 7.26 -3.17 -15.85
C PRO A 94 8.18 -2.30 -14.97
N PRO A 95 9.14 -1.59 -15.59
CA PRO A 95 10.15 -0.88 -14.84
C PRO A 95 9.50 0.09 -13.87
N ARG A 96 9.81 -0.08 -12.58
CA ARG A 96 9.26 0.77 -11.53
C ARG A 96 9.71 2.20 -11.75
N ILE A 97 8.74 3.10 -11.74
CA ILE A 97 8.95 4.53 -11.94
C ILE A 97 9.32 5.12 -10.60
N PHE A 98 10.55 5.61 -10.47
CA PHE A 98 10.99 6.31 -9.27
C PHE A 98 11.14 7.81 -9.53
N PHE A 99 10.51 8.60 -8.68
CA PHE A 99 10.74 10.04 -8.61
C PHE A 99 11.84 10.32 -7.58
N ASN A 100 12.87 11.08 -7.97
CA ASN A 100 13.84 11.57 -7.00
C ASN A 100 13.22 12.65 -6.09
N HIS A 101 13.89 12.95 -4.98
CA HIS A 101 13.38 13.91 -3.99
C HIS A 101 12.99 15.27 -4.60
N ARG A 102 13.77 15.80 -5.55
CA ARG A 102 13.45 17.07 -6.23
C ARG A 102 12.22 16.95 -7.11
N GLN A 103 12.05 15.84 -7.82
CA GLN A 103 10.85 15.55 -8.61
C GLN A 103 9.62 15.46 -7.71
N ILE A 104 9.73 14.76 -6.57
CA ILE A 104 8.64 14.68 -5.58
C ILE A 104 8.28 16.08 -5.08
N LEU A 105 9.25 16.89 -4.68
CA LEU A 105 8.99 18.27 -4.23
C LEU A 105 8.30 19.12 -5.31
N ASN A 106 8.71 18.99 -6.57
CA ASN A 106 8.08 19.70 -7.67
C ASN A 106 6.65 19.22 -7.94
N ILE A 107 6.40 17.91 -7.89
CA ILE A 107 5.06 17.33 -7.97
C ILE A 107 4.19 17.88 -6.83
N CYS A 108 4.66 17.81 -5.58
CA CYS A 108 3.94 18.30 -4.42
C CYS A 108 3.60 19.80 -4.55
N LYS A 109 4.54 20.63 -5.03
CA LYS A 109 4.28 22.05 -5.28
C LYS A 109 3.20 22.27 -6.34
N ALA A 110 3.28 21.56 -7.47
CA ALA A 110 2.31 21.69 -8.55
C ALA A 110 0.91 21.20 -8.13
N VAL A 111 0.83 20.08 -7.40
CA VAL A 111 -0.42 19.55 -6.85
C VAL A 111 -0.99 20.49 -5.80
N HIS A 112 -0.16 21.05 -4.92
CA HIS A 112 -0.60 22.02 -3.92
C HIS A 112 -1.15 23.29 -4.55
N GLN A 113 -0.48 23.84 -5.57
CA GLN A 113 -0.96 24.99 -6.30
C GLN A 113 -2.34 24.72 -6.94
N LYS A 114 -2.50 23.54 -7.57
CA LYS A 114 -3.77 23.16 -8.17
C LYS A 114 -4.87 22.96 -7.13
N PHE A 115 -4.52 22.39 -5.98
CA PHE A 115 -5.45 22.24 -4.87
C PHE A 115 -5.95 23.61 -4.37
N LEU A 116 -5.08 24.61 -4.25
CA LEU A 116 -5.50 25.97 -3.85
C LEU A 116 -6.50 26.58 -4.83
N GLU A 117 -6.24 26.46 -6.15
CA GLU A 117 -7.18 26.92 -7.19
C GLU A 117 -8.54 26.22 -7.08
N LEU A 118 -8.52 24.92 -6.81
CA LEU A 118 -9.71 24.08 -6.77
C LEU A 118 -10.44 24.14 -5.41
N GLN A 119 -9.80 24.60 -4.35
CA GLN A 119 -10.37 24.68 -2.99
C GLN A 119 -11.43 25.77 -2.89
N GLU A 120 -11.26 26.88 -3.60
CA GLU A 120 -12.28 27.95 -3.68
C GLU A 120 -13.62 27.42 -4.23
N GLU A 121 -13.57 26.47 -5.16
CA GLU A 121 -14.77 25.84 -5.71
C GLU A 121 -15.46 24.87 -4.73
N ILE A 122 -14.73 24.27 -3.79
CA ILE A 122 -15.28 23.29 -2.84
C ILE A 122 -16.24 23.96 -1.84
N GLN A 123 -15.96 25.21 -1.44
CA GLN A 123 -16.83 25.93 -0.50
C GLN A 123 -18.22 26.26 -1.06
N ILE A 124 -18.40 26.12 -2.39
CA ILE A 124 -19.63 26.46 -3.11
C ILE A 124 -20.38 25.18 -3.56
N LYS A 125 -19.75 23.99 -3.48
CA LYS A 125 -20.30 22.74 -4.05
C LYS A 125 -21.25 22.02 -3.08
N ASP A 126 -22.52 22.00 -3.45
CA ASP A 126 -23.68 21.50 -2.71
C ASP A 126 -24.18 20.11 -3.15
N SER A 127 -23.48 19.43 -4.08
CA SER A 127 -23.93 18.14 -4.61
C SER A 127 -22.81 17.11 -4.74
N LYS A 128 -23.18 15.84 -4.49
CA LYS A 128 -22.30 14.67 -4.61
C LYS A 128 -21.63 14.56 -5.99
N GLN A 129 -22.37 14.81 -7.06
CA GLN A 129 -21.85 14.73 -8.44
C GLN A 129 -20.75 15.77 -8.69
N LYS A 130 -20.89 16.99 -8.15
CA LYS A 130 -19.86 18.02 -8.28
C LYS A 130 -18.58 17.64 -7.52
N LEU A 131 -18.71 16.96 -6.38
CA LEU A 131 -17.58 16.44 -5.61
C LEU A 131 -16.87 15.29 -6.33
N GLU A 132 -17.62 14.35 -6.91
CA GLU A 132 -17.04 13.25 -7.70
C GLU A 132 -16.25 13.77 -8.91
N LYS A 133 -16.83 14.71 -9.66
CA LYS A 133 -16.14 15.38 -10.77
C LYS A 133 -14.85 16.08 -10.32
N TRP A 134 -14.88 16.71 -9.15
CA TRP A 134 -13.71 17.37 -8.57
C TRP A 134 -12.60 16.37 -8.20
N ILE A 135 -12.96 15.21 -7.61
CA ILE A 135 -12.00 14.14 -7.32
C ILE A 135 -11.37 13.61 -8.61
N GLU A 136 -12.17 13.46 -9.67
CA GLU A 136 -11.70 13.02 -10.98
C GLU A 136 -10.72 14.03 -11.60
N GLU A 137 -11.06 15.32 -11.60
CA GLU A 137 -10.19 16.40 -12.11
C GLU A 137 -8.85 16.48 -11.35
N LEU A 138 -8.88 16.36 -10.03
CA LEU A 138 -7.67 16.35 -9.21
C LEU A 138 -6.81 15.10 -9.51
N THR A 139 -7.44 13.94 -9.63
CA THR A 139 -6.77 12.68 -9.97
C THR A 139 -6.11 12.76 -11.35
N ASN A 140 -6.82 13.28 -12.35
CA ASN A 140 -6.30 13.49 -13.70
C ASN A 140 -5.12 14.46 -13.70
N THR A 141 -5.19 15.54 -12.93
CA THR A 141 -4.11 16.51 -12.83
C THR A 141 -2.86 15.91 -12.19
N ILE A 142 -3.01 15.16 -11.09
CA ILE A 142 -1.89 14.43 -10.46
C ILE A 142 -1.26 13.48 -11.48
N ASN A 143 -2.07 12.70 -12.20
CA ASN A 143 -1.58 11.79 -13.21
C ASN A 143 -0.79 12.52 -14.31
N GLN A 144 -1.30 13.63 -14.85
CA GLN A 144 -0.61 14.42 -15.87
C GLN A 144 0.74 14.97 -15.37
N ILE A 145 0.74 15.56 -14.16
CA ILE A 145 1.95 16.09 -13.53
C ILE A 145 2.98 14.96 -13.34
N SER A 146 2.57 13.81 -12.79
CA SER A 146 3.45 12.65 -12.61
C SER A 146 4.00 12.09 -13.93
N HIS A 147 3.25 12.18 -15.04
CA HIS A 147 3.71 11.74 -16.36
C HIS A 147 4.73 12.70 -17.00
N SER A 148 4.73 13.98 -16.63
CA SER A 148 5.62 15.00 -17.21
C SER A 148 7.08 14.91 -16.75
N PHE A 149 7.37 14.17 -15.67
CA PHE A 149 8.72 14.04 -15.15
C PHE A 149 9.48 12.84 -15.77
N PRO A 150 10.77 13.00 -16.12
CA PRO A 150 11.58 11.93 -16.67
C PRO A 150 11.71 10.79 -15.65
N ARG A 151 11.29 9.60 -16.09
CA ARG A 151 11.20 8.39 -15.26
C ARG A 151 12.57 7.73 -15.17
N LYS A 152 13.12 7.56 -13.97
CA LYS A 152 14.28 6.68 -13.78
C LYS A 152 13.80 5.25 -13.64
N VAL A 153 14.27 4.39 -14.53
CA VAL A 153 14.13 2.93 -14.42
C VAL A 153 15.19 2.44 -13.44
N ILE A 154 14.77 1.98 -12.26
CA ILE A 154 15.68 1.30 -11.34
C ILE A 154 15.94 -0.10 -11.89
N LYS A 155 17.21 -0.38 -12.22
CA LYS A 155 17.66 -1.77 -12.43
C LYS A 155 17.57 -2.48 -11.08
N HIS A 156 16.94 -3.65 -11.06
CA HIS A 156 16.61 -4.44 -9.86
C HIS A 156 17.64 -4.37 -8.72
N LEU A 157 17.14 -4.40 -7.49
CA LEU A 157 17.95 -4.75 -6.32
C LEU A 157 18.63 -6.09 -6.62
N ARG A 158 19.95 -6.09 -6.78
CA ARG A 158 20.72 -7.33 -6.73
C ARG A 158 20.62 -7.82 -5.29
N VAL A 159 19.87 -8.90 -5.08
CA VAL A 159 19.96 -9.63 -3.82
C VAL A 159 21.37 -10.21 -3.79
N PRO A 160 22.22 -9.84 -2.80
CA PRO A 160 23.52 -10.46 -2.67
C PRO A 160 23.26 -11.87 -2.13
N TRP A 161 23.29 -12.86 -3.02
CA TRP A 161 23.66 -14.22 -2.60
C TRP A 161 25.18 -14.28 -2.47
#